data_AF-A0A9P9L377-F1
#
_entry.id   AF-A0A9P9L377-F1
#
_cell.length_a   1.000
_cell.length_b   1.000
_cell.length_c   1.000
_cell.angle_alpha   90.00
_cell.angle_beta   90.00
_cell.angle_gamma   90.00
#
_symmetry.space_group_name_H-M   'P 1'
#
loop_
_entity.id
_entity.type
_entity.pdbx_description
1 polymer ?
#
loop_
_entity_poly.entity_id
_entity_poly.type
_entity_poly.pdbx_seq_one_letter_code
_entity_poly.pdbx_strand_id
1 'polypeptide(L)'
;MATLDNANPTILSASQLPTRQKKAEPRRGPESKYDELIFAKPSYLSSPFCGQGLATWPRGNDWQDEFTPEAIDEQEIYDLISTISDPEHPVSLGQLSVINLSDIHITPSPSLGVPDANTIVQVVVEITPTITHCSLATVIGLGVRVRLEQALPPNYRVDVTCKENSHNQDDQVNKQLGDKERVAAALENDTLKGVLDKMLETCA
;
A
#
# COMPACT_ATOMS: atom_id res chain seq x y z
N MET A 1 -29.26 -8.12 -3.89
CA MET A 1 -28.81 -7.27 -2.77
C MET A 1 -28.07 -8.17 -1.81
N ALA A 2 -26.74 -8.18 -1.89
CA ALA A 2 -25.89 -8.98 -1.02
C ALA A 2 -25.96 -8.40 0.39
N THR A 3 -26.49 -9.17 1.35
CA THR A 3 -26.52 -8.81 2.76
C THR A 3 -25.13 -9.06 3.33
N LEU A 4 -24.46 -7.98 3.70
CA LEU A 4 -23.14 -7.98 4.32
C LEU A 4 -23.28 -8.53 5.75
N ASP A 5 -22.98 -9.82 5.94
CA ASP A 5 -23.13 -10.54 7.21
C ASP A 5 -21.89 -10.48 8.14
N ASN A 6 -20.91 -9.62 7.84
CA ASN A 6 -19.82 -9.33 8.78
C ASN A 6 -20.13 -8.03 9.53
N ALA A 7 -19.98 -8.01 10.86
CA ALA A 7 -20.39 -6.90 11.71
C ALA A 7 -19.63 -5.61 11.35
N ASN A 8 -20.28 -4.79 10.52
CA ASN A 8 -19.86 -3.49 9.97
C ASN A 8 -18.66 -3.52 9.01
N PRO A 9 -18.84 -3.78 7.70
CA PRO A 9 -17.94 -3.22 6.71
C PRO A 9 -18.14 -1.70 6.71
N THR A 10 -17.33 -0.99 7.49
CA THR A 10 -17.32 0.47 7.45
C THR A 10 -16.66 0.85 6.14
N ILE A 11 -17.46 1.19 5.14
CA ILE A 11 -16.91 1.66 3.86
C ILE A 11 -16.23 3.00 4.12
N LEU A 12 -14.90 3.02 4.02
CA LEU A 12 -14.10 4.21 4.20
C LEU A 12 -14.13 5.03 2.91
N SER A 13 -14.23 6.35 3.06
CA SER A 13 -13.92 7.28 1.96
C SER A 13 -12.42 7.24 1.65
N ALA A 14 -12.02 7.53 0.40
CA ALA A 14 -10.60 7.52 0.01
C ALA A 14 -9.73 8.44 0.90
N SER A 15 -10.30 9.52 1.43
CA SER A 15 -9.61 10.44 2.37
C SER A 15 -9.39 9.89 3.78
N GLN A 16 -10.06 8.80 4.15
CA GLN A 16 -9.96 8.18 5.48
C GLN A 16 -8.94 7.02 5.53
N LEU A 17 -8.36 6.64 4.38
CA LEU A 17 -7.34 5.60 4.35
C LEU A 17 -6.05 6.11 5.02
N PRO A 18 -5.35 5.27 5.81
CA PRO A 18 -4.01 5.55 6.27
C PRO A 18 -3.14 5.92 5.07
N THR A 19 -2.59 7.14 5.07
CA THR A 19 -1.71 7.61 3.99
C THR A 19 -0.46 8.21 4.60
N ARG A 20 0.67 8.05 3.90
CA ARG A 20 1.99 8.53 4.31
C ARG A 20 2.13 10.07 4.43
N GLN A 21 1.06 10.87 4.38
CA GLN A 21 1.10 12.33 4.13
C GLN A 21 2.30 13.05 4.78
N LYS A 22 3.37 13.27 3.98
CA LYS A 22 4.33 14.36 4.19
C LYS A 22 3.67 15.67 3.74
N LYS A 23 2.59 16.07 4.40
CA LYS A 23 2.17 17.47 4.33
C LYS A 23 2.98 18.18 5.40
N ALA A 24 4.12 18.74 5.01
CA ALA A 24 4.82 19.67 5.87
C ALA A 24 3.83 20.79 6.24
N GLU A 25 3.28 20.75 7.45
CA GLU A 25 2.46 21.85 7.93
C GLU A 25 3.35 23.10 7.92
N PRO A 26 2.85 24.25 7.41
CA PRO A 26 3.61 25.48 7.50
C PRO A 26 3.87 25.76 8.97
N ARG A 27 5.14 25.73 9.36
CA ARG A 27 5.58 25.95 10.74
C ARG A 27 5.12 27.35 11.16
N ARG A 28 4.09 27.45 12.01
CA ARG A 28 3.61 28.73 12.54
C ARG A 28 4.20 28.95 13.94
N GLY A 29 5.37 29.56 13.98
CA GLY A 29 6.07 29.95 15.21
C GLY A 29 6.86 31.23 15.01
N PRO A 30 7.41 31.85 16.07
CA PRO A 30 8.21 33.08 15.95
C PRO A 30 9.46 32.93 15.08
N GLU A 31 9.89 31.70 14.81
CA GLU A 31 10.98 31.34 13.88
C GLU A 31 10.61 31.52 12.40
N SER A 32 9.32 31.48 12.01
CA SER A 32 8.87 31.67 10.62
C SER A 32 8.57 33.12 10.24
N LYS A 33 8.83 34.07 11.14
CA LYS A 33 8.63 35.52 10.92
C LYS A 33 9.41 36.09 9.72
N TYR A 34 10.46 35.40 9.28
CA TYR A 34 11.27 35.80 8.14
C TYR A 34 11.18 34.82 6.96
N ASP A 35 10.35 33.77 7.02
CA ASP A 35 10.23 32.79 5.93
C ASP A 35 9.84 33.46 4.62
N GLU A 36 8.93 34.44 4.65
CA GLU A 36 8.54 35.19 3.45
C GLU A 36 9.70 35.99 2.85
N LEU A 37 10.65 36.48 3.66
CA LEU A 37 11.84 37.21 3.21
C LEU A 37 12.97 36.28 2.75
N ILE A 38 13.13 35.13 3.43
CA ILE A 38 14.18 34.15 3.16
C ILE A 38 13.85 33.33 1.90
N PHE A 39 12.58 32.98 1.72
CA PHE A 39 12.07 32.24 0.56
C PHE A 39 11.43 33.16 -0.48
N ALA A 40 11.50 34.49 -0.30
CA ALA A 40 11.10 35.44 -1.34
C ALA A 40 11.86 35.17 -2.62
N LYS A 41 11.13 35.04 -3.72
CA LYS A 41 11.71 34.92 -5.06
C LYS A 41 12.55 36.17 -5.37
N PRO A 42 13.85 36.05 -5.65
CA PRO A 42 14.69 37.19 -5.99
C PRO A 42 14.15 37.96 -7.20
N SER A 43 14.24 39.29 -7.16
CA SER A 43 13.70 40.20 -8.18
C SER A 43 14.29 40.01 -9.58
N TYR A 44 15.49 39.42 -9.70
CA TYR A 44 16.10 39.09 -11.00
C TYR A 44 15.45 37.87 -11.69
N LEU A 45 14.72 37.03 -10.95
CA LEU A 45 13.89 35.94 -11.52
C LEU A 45 12.48 36.41 -11.89
N SER A 46 12.19 37.71 -11.77
CA SER A 46 10.92 38.34 -12.14
C SER A 46 10.91 38.89 -13.56
N SER A 47 12.03 38.81 -14.30
CA SER A 47 12.08 39.30 -15.69
C SER A 47 11.28 38.39 -16.63
N PRO A 48 10.61 38.95 -17.65
CA PRO A 48 9.67 38.21 -18.51
C PRO A 48 10.36 37.23 -19.48
N PHE A 49 11.69 37.12 -19.45
CA PHE A 49 12.45 36.28 -20.39
C PHE A 49 12.85 34.90 -19.82
N CYS A 50 12.45 34.56 -18.59
CA CYS A 50 12.57 33.20 -18.07
C CYS A 50 11.22 32.50 -18.17
N GLY A 51 11.07 31.64 -19.19
CA GLY A 51 9.88 30.81 -19.37
C GLY A 51 9.60 29.94 -18.15
N GLN A 52 8.33 29.83 -17.80
CA GLN A 52 7.78 29.00 -16.73
C GLN A 52 8.45 27.62 -16.69
N GLY A 53 9.14 27.27 -15.60
CA GLY A 53 9.48 25.87 -15.36
C GLY A 53 10.57 25.55 -14.34
N LEU A 54 11.59 26.38 -14.15
CA LEU A 54 12.75 26.00 -13.32
C LEU A 54 13.26 27.17 -12.49
N ALA A 55 12.92 27.19 -11.19
CA ALA A 55 13.75 27.64 -10.06
C ALA A 55 12.85 28.02 -8.87
N THR A 56 12.48 27.02 -8.07
CA THR A 56 11.99 27.24 -6.70
C THR A 56 13.07 26.71 -5.77
N TRP A 57 13.88 27.61 -5.21
CA TRP A 57 14.89 27.26 -4.21
C TRP A 57 14.36 27.58 -2.81
N PRO A 58 14.34 26.61 -1.88
CA PRO A 58 14.63 26.87 -0.49
C PRO A 58 16.05 26.37 -0.18
N ARG A 59 16.99 27.29 0.01
CA ARG A 59 18.36 26.96 0.45
C ARG A 59 18.38 26.87 1.99
N GLY A 60 17.82 25.79 2.52
CA GLY A 60 18.08 25.33 3.89
C GLY A 60 19.16 24.25 3.84
N ASN A 61 20.12 24.28 4.77
CA ASN A 61 21.29 23.41 4.80
C ASN A 61 20.96 22.00 5.37
N ASP A 62 19.86 21.39 4.91
CA ASP A 62 19.31 20.09 5.36
C ASP A 62 19.46 18.97 4.31
N TRP A 63 20.29 19.17 3.27
CA TRP A 63 20.42 18.27 2.12
C TRP A 63 21.24 16.98 2.35
N GLN A 64 21.62 16.66 3.59
CA GLN A 64 22.41 15.45 3.88
C GLN A 64 21.59 14.26 4.37
N ASP A 65 20.33 14.47 4.80
CA ASP A 65 19.47 13.40 5.35
C ASP A 65 18.46 12.85 4.32
N GLU A 66 18.42 13.40 3.10
CA GLU A 66 17.32 13.14 2.14
C GLU A 66 17.60 12.03 1.11
N PHE A 67 18.74 11.33 1.21
CA PHE A 67 19.15 10.30 0.23
C PHE A 67 19.63 8.98 0.84
N THR A 68 19.39 8.75 2.14
CA THR A 68 19.58 7.41 2.70
C THR A 68 18.45 6.50 2.20
N PRO A 69 18.76 5.31 1.66
CA PRO A 69 17.72 4.36 1.31
C PRO A 69 16.91 4.04 2.57
N GLU A 70 15.59 4.12 2.46
CA GLU A 70 14.65 3.78 3.53
C GLU A 70 14.20 2.34 3.32
N ALA A 71 14.00 1.60 4.42
CA ALA A 71 13.48 0.24 4.33
C ALA A 71 11.98 0.29 4.00
N ILE A 72 11.51 -0.71 3.25
CA ILE A 72 10.07 -0.89 2.99
C ILE A 72 9.36 -1.15 4.33
N ASP A 73 8.42 -0.28 4.68
CA ASP A 73 7.65 -0.32 5.91
C ASP A 73 6.21 -0.84 5.68
N GLU A 74 5.47 -1.06 6.77
CA GLU A 74 4.11 -1.60 6.71
C GLU A 74 3.14 -0.65 5.96
N GLN A 75 3.40 0.66 6.02
CA GLN A 75 2.61 1.67 5.31
C GLN A 75 2.84 1.59 3.80
N GLU A 76 4.07 1.39 3.33
CA GLU A 76 4.36 1.21 1.91
C GLU A 76 3.66 -0.05 1.36
N ILE A 77 3.68 -1.14 2.11
CA ILE A 77 2.94 -2.37 1.75
C ILE A 77 1.44 -2.09 1.68
N TYR A 78 0.89 -1.37 2.66
CA TYR A 78 -0.52 -0.97 2.65
C TYR A 78 -0.89 -0.13 1.43
N ASP A 79 -0.06 0.87 1.10
CA ASP A 79 -0.28 1.75 -0.05
C ASP A 79 -0.29 0.97 -1.37
N LEU A 80 0.56 -0.07 -1.50
CA LEU A 80 0.64 -0.93 -2.70
C LEU A 80 -0.60 -1.79 -2.95
N ILE A 81 -1.33 -2.18 -1.90
CA ILE A 81 -2.43 -3.15 -1.97
C ILE A 81 -3.80 -2.55 -1.67
N SER A 82 -3.86 -1.40 -0.99
CA SER A 82 -5.12 -0.72 -0.64
C SER A 82 -5.92 -0.24 -1.85
N THR A 83 -5.26 -0.01 -2.98
CA THR A 83 -5.87 0.47 -4.24
C THR A 83 -6.44 -0.65 -5.10
N ILE A 84 -6.11 -1.92 -4.83
CA ILE A 84 -6.63 -3.08 -5.57
C ILE A 84 -8.16 -3.02 -5.57
N SER A 85 -8.78 -3.23 -6.72
CA SER A 85 -10.23 -3.24 -6.84
C SER A 85 -10.83 -4.57 -6.45
N ASP A 86 -12.00 -4.51 -5.81
CA ASP A 86 -12.80 -5.70 -5.53
C ASP A 86 -13.36 -6.31 -6.84
N PRO A 87 -13.41 -7.65 -6.97
CA PRO A 87 -13.92 -8.32 -8.18
C PRO A 87 -15.44 -8.15 -8.41
N GLU A 88 -16.23 -7.84 -7.37
CA GLU A 88 -17.68 -7.66 -7.47
C GLU A 88 -18.13 -6.20 -7.43
N HIS A 89 -17.30 -5.32 -6.85
CA HIS A 89 -17.66 -3.93 -6.57
C HIS A 89 -16.62 -2.92 -7.08
N PRO A 90 -17.04 -1.75 -7.59
CA PRO A 90 -16.14 -0.68 -8.04
C PRO A 90 -15.57 0.11 -6.85
N VAL A 91 -15.01 -0.59 -5.87
CA VAL A 91 -14.50 -0.08 -4.60
C VAL A 91 -13.16 -0.77 -4.32
N SER A 92 -12.22 -0.08 -3.67
CA SER A 92 -10.92 -0.68 -3.37
C SER A 92 -10.94 -1.53 -2.10
N LEU A 93 -10.01 -2.48 -2.00
CA LEU A 93 -9.88 -3.35 -0.82
C LEU A 93 -9.61 -2.54 0.47
N GLY A 94 -8.86 -1.44 0.37
CA GLY A 94 -8.65 -0.52 1.48
C GLY A 94 -9.94 0.16 1.93
N GLN A 95 -10.79 0.59 0.98
CA GLN A 95 -12.08 1.21 1.29
C GLN A 95 -13.06 0.23 1.94
N LEU A 96 -13.01 -1.04 1.56
CA LEU A 96 -13.82 -2.11 2.16
C LEU A 96 -13.29 -2.60 3.52
N SER A 97 -12.19 -2.04 4.01
CA SER A 97 -11.48 -2.51 5.22
C SER A 97 -11.12 -4.00 5.15
N VAL A 98 -10.92 -4.53 3.94
CA VAL A 98 -10.46 -5.91 3.73
C VAL A 98 -9.01 -6.06 4.11
N ILE A 99 -8.24 -4.98 3.95
CA ILE A 99 -6.84 -4.87 4.32
C ILE A 99 -6.72 -3.72 5.31
N ASN A 100 -6.03 -3.95 6.43
CA ASN A 100 -5.75 -2.93 7.45
C ASN A 100 -4.25 -2.85 7.70
N LEU A 101 -3.77 -1.65 8.04
CA LEU A 101 -2.35 -1.44 8.35
C LEU A 101 -1.90 -2.27 9.57
N SER A 102 -2.76 -2.44 10.57
CA SER A 102 -2.47 -3.24 11.77
C SER A 102 -2.27 -4.73 11.48
N ASP A 103 -2.78 -5.19 10.34
CA ASP A 103 -2.85 -6.58 9.92
C ASP A 103 -1.70 -6.92 8.95
N ILE A 104 -0.72 -6.00 8.79
CA ILE A 104 0.48 -6.17 7.98
C ILE A 104 1.69 -6.28 8.90
N HIS A 105 2.49 -7.33 8.69
CA HIS A 105 3.66 -7.61 9.52
C HIS A 105 4.88 -7.91 8.66
N ILE A 106 6.00 -7.24 8.97
CA ILE A 106 7.28 -7.41 8.27
C ILE A 106 8.32 -7.95 9.25
N THR A 107 9.02 -9.02 8.86
CA THR A 107 10.09 -9.64 9.65
C THR A 107 11.32 -9.86 8.78
N PRO A 108 12.52 -9.36 9.13
CA PRO A 108 12.84 -8.54 10.31
C PRO A 108 12.21 -7.14 10.24
N SER A 109 12.01 -6.51 11.41
CA SER A 109 11.33 -5.22 11.49
C SER A 109 12.07 -4.13 10.70
N PRO A 110 11.36 -3.28 9.92
CA PRO A 110 11.95 -2.22 9.11
C PRO A 110 12.67 -1.15 9.95
N SER A 111 12.36 -1.05 11.25
CA SER A 111 13.04 -0.16 12.20
C SER A 111 14.53 -0.47 12.40
N LEU A 112 14.99 -1.65 11.98
CA LEU A 112 16.41 -2.05 12.05
C LEU A 112 17.25 -1.45 10.92
N GLY A 113 16.62 -0.77 9.95
CA GLY A 113 17.27 -0.18 8.78
C GLY A 113 17.06 -1.03 7.52
N VAL A 114 17.74 -0.64 6.43
CA VAL A 114 17.61 -1.32 5.14
C VAL A 114 18.22 -2.73 5.24
N PRO A 115 17.44 -3.79 4.98
CA PRO A 115 17.97 -5.14 4.98
C PRO A 115 18.95 -5.34 3.83
N ASP A 116 20.03 -6.08 4.08
CA ASP A 116 20.96 -6.49 3.03
C ASP A 116 20.21 -7.26 1.92
N ALA A 117 20.67 -7.15 0.67
CA ALA A 117 20.05 -7.84 -0.47
C ALA A 117 19.99 -9.38 -0.33
N ASN A 118 20.85 -9.95 0.51
CA ASN A 118 20.88 -11.39 0.78
C ASN A 118 19.96 -11.81 1.95
N THR A 119 19.40 -10.84 2.68
CA THR A 119 18.49 -11.09 3.80
C THR A 119 17.09 -11.32 3.28
N ILE A 120 16.52 -12.47 3.66
CA ILE A 120 15.14 -12.81 3.34
C ILE A 120 14.24 -12.03 4.29
N VAL A 121 13.34 -11.22 3.72
CA VAL A 121 12.32 -10.49 4.47
C VAL A 121 11.00 -11.22 4.29
N GLN A 122 10.30 -11.51 5.38
CA GLN A 122 8.97 -12.11 5.36
C GLN A 122 7.93 -11.00 5.53
N VAL A 123 6.96 -10.97 4.63
CA VAL A 123 5.80 -10.08 4.67
C VAL A 123 4.57 -10.95 4.88
N VAL A 124 3.89 -10.76 6.00
CA VAL A 124 2.61 -11.42 6.30
C VAL A 124 1.51 -10.38 6.21
N VAL A 125 0.48 -10.68 5.42
CA VAL A 125 -0.70 -9.82 5.28
C VAL A 125 -1.94 -10.63 5.66
N GLU A 126 -2.64 -10.17 6.70
CA GLU A 126 -3.92 -10.76 7.10
C GLU A 126 -5.07 -10.01 6.41
N ILE A 127 -5.88 -10.74 5.65
CA ILE A 127 -7.08 -10.21 5.00
C ILE A 127 -8.32 -10.51 5.84
N THR A 128 -9.24 -9.55 5.88
CA THR A 128 -10.55 -9.68 6.55
C THR A 128 -11.66 -9.62 5.50
N PRO A 129 -12.18 -10.75 5.00
CA PRO A 129 -13.24 -10.74 4.01
C PRO A 129 -14.50 -10.04 4.53
N THR A 130 -15.18 -9.32 3.65
CA THR A 130 -16.40 -8.54 3.96
C THR A 130 -17.59 -9.44 4.34
N ILE A 131 -17.56 -10.71 3.96
CA ILE A 131 -18.60 -11.71 4.23
C ILE A 131 -17.95 -13.02 4.67
N THR A 132 -18.49 -13.64 5.71
CA THR A 132 -17.97 -14.86 6.35
C THR A 132 -18.14 -16.14 5.50
N HIS A 133 -18.87 -16.07 4.39
CA HIS A 133 -19.11 -17.16 3.43
C HIS A 133 -18.63 -16.81 2.00
N CYS A 134 -17.68 -15.88 1.88
CA CYS A 134 -17.21 -15.37 0.60
C CYS A 134 -16.34 -16.40 -0.14
N SER A 135 -16.85 -16.94 -1.25
CA SER A 135 -16.06 -17.78 -2.16
C SER A 135 -14.90 -17.04 -2.84
N LEU A 136 -14.96 -15.70 -2.87
CA LEU A 136 -13.95 -14.83 -3.48
C LEU A 136 -12.82 -14.46 -2.52
N ALA A 137 -12.86 -14.88 -1.25
CA ALA A 137 -11.78 -14.65 -0.30
C ALA A 137 -10.42 -15.16 -0.84
N THR A 138 -10.40 -16.33 -1.49
CA THR A 138 -9.20 -16.86 -2.14
C THR A 138 -8.75 -15.99 -3.32
N VAL A 139 -9.68 -15.46 -4.13
CA VAL A 139 -9.35 -14.60 -5.28
C VAL A 139 -8.76 -13.27 -4.82
N ILE A 140 -9.34 -12.68 -3.77
CA ILE A 140 -8.82 -11.47 -3.12
C ILE A 140 -7.41 -11.73 -2.57
N GLY A 141 -7.20 -12.82 -1.84
CA GLY A 141 -5.88 -13.20 -1.32
C GLY A 141 -4.84 -13.43 -2.44
N LEU A 142 -5.25 -14.05 -3.55
CA LEU A 142 -4.41 -14.20 -4.74
C LEU A 142 -4.04 -12.85 -5.35
N GLY A 143 -4.99 -11.92 -5.47
CA GLY A 143 -4.75 -10.56 -5.99
C GLY A 143 -3.72 -9.80 -5.15
N VAL A 144 -3.86 -9.84 -3.82
CA VAL A 144 -2.89 -9.23 -2.88
C VAL A 144 -1.52 -9.88 -3.04
N ARG A 145 -1.46 -11.22 -3.07
CA ARG A 145 -0.21 -11.96 -3.21
C ARG A 145 0.52 -11.63 -4.51
N VAL A 146 -0.18 -11.66 -5.64
CA VAL A 146 0.38 -11.34 -6.97
C VAL A 146 0.87 -9.91 -7.03
N ARG A 147 0.09 -8.95 -6.50
CA ARG A 147 0.49 -7.53 -6.47
C ARG A 147 1.80 -7.34 -5.72
N LEU A 148 1.93 -7.93 -4.52
CA LEU A 148 3.12 -7.82 -3.71
C LEU A 148 4.32 -8.57 -4.32
N GLU A 149 4.12 -9.75 -4.89
CA GLU A 149 5.17 -10.48 -5.60
C GLU A 149 5.68 -9.72 -6.84
N GLN A 150 4.84 -8.91 -7.49
CA GLN A 150 5.23 -8.06 -8.62
C GLN A 150 5.90 -6.74 -8.19
N ALA A 151 5.48 -6.15 -7.08
CA ALA A 151 5.94 -4.85 -6.61
C ALA A 151 7.18 -4.93 -5.72
N LEU A 152 7.32 -6.00 -4.92
CA LEU A 152 8.41 -6.14 -3.96
C LEU A 152 9.65 -6.79 -4.59
N PRO A 153 10.86 -6.48 -4.07
CA PRO A 153 12.08 -7.15 -4.47
C PRO A 153 12.05 -8.67 -4.19
N PRO A 154 12.80 -9.50 -4.95
CA PRO A 154 12.71 -10.96 -4.89
C PRO A 154 13.18 -11.59 -3.56
N ASN A 155 13.86 -10.83 -2.69
CA ASN A 155 14.21 -11.27 -1.35
C ASN A 155 13.03 -11.18 -0.36
N TYR A 156 11.91 -10.56 -0.75
CA TYR A 156 10.68 -10.50 0.04
C TYR A 156 9.82 -11.74 -0.21
N ARG A 157 9.53 -12.49 0.84
CA ARG A 157 8.64 -13.63 0.83
C ARG A 157 7.28 -13.19 1.33
N VAL A 158 6.33 -13.12 0.41
CA VAL A 158 4.94 -12.75 0.71
C VAL A 158 4.17 -13.98 1.18
N ASP A 159 3.47 -13.83 2.30
CA ASP A 159 2.51 -14.77 2.84
C ASP A 159 1.19 -14.03 3.10
N VAL A 160 0.09 -14.59 2.61
CA VAL A 160 -1.23 -13.97 2.72
C VAL A 160 -2.16 -14.94 3.42
N THR A 161 -2.72 -14.51 4.53
CA THR A 161 -3.60 -15.32 5.38
C THR A 161 -4.92 -14.58 5.60
N CYS A 162 -5.98 -15.33 5.81
CA CYS A 162 -7.25 -14.84 6.30
C CYS A 162 -7.17 -14.73 7.82
N LYS A 163 -7.61 -13.60 8.36
CA LYS A 163 -7.63 -13.34 9.79
C LYS A 163 -8.49 -14.37 10.53
N GLU A 164 -8.03 -14.84 11.68
CA GLU A 164 -8.76 -15.85 12.46
C GLU A 164 -10.19 -15.41 12.77
N ASN A 165 -11.16 -16.32 12.62
CA ASN A 165 -12.58 -16.08 12.88
C ASN A 165 -13.26 -15.06 11.93
N SER A 166 -12.59 -14.62 10.86
CA SER A 166 -13.19 -13.70 9.88
C SER A 166 -13.97 -14.42 8.76
N HIS A 167 -13.72 -15.72 8.57
CA HIS A 167 -14.34 -16.54 7.53
C HIS A 167 -14.62 -17.96 8.06
N ASN A 168 -15.72 -18.58 7.65
CA ASN A 168 -16.10 -19.92 8.14
C ASN A 168 -15.16 -21.05 7.67
N GLN A 169 -14.37 -20.78 6.65
CA GLN A 169 -13.38 -21.71 6.07
C GLN A 169 -12.01 -21.03 5.95
N ASP A 170 -11.67 -20.18 6.91
CA ASP A 170 -10.37 -19.49 6.99
C ASP A 170 -9.18 -20.47 6.85
N ASP A 171 -9.19 -21.60 7.55
CA ASP A 171 -8.16 -22.63 7.43
C ASP A 171 -7.97 -23.16 6.00
N GLN A 172 -9.09 -23.36 5.29
CA GLN A 172 -9.06 -23.88 3.93
C GLN A 172 -8.53 -22.82 2.96
N VAL A 173 -8.91 -21.56 3.14
CA VAL A 173 -8.40 -20.43 2.37
C VAL A 173 -6.91 -20.27 2.60
N ASN A 174 -6.46 -20.28 3.85
CA ASN A 174 -5.04 -20.16 4.23
C ASN A 174 -4.20 -21.28 3.61
N LYS A 175 -4.71 -22.51 3.62
CA LYS A 175 -4.04 -23.65 2.99
C LYS A 175 -3.95 -23.50 1.46
N GLN A 176 -4.97 -22.94 0.81
CA GLN A 176 -4.94 -22.70 -0.63
C GLN A 176 -3.95 -21.60 -0.99
N LEU A 177 -3.92 -20.51 -0.22
CA LEU A 177 -3.02 -19.37 -0.44
C LEU A 177 -1.56 -19.72 -0.13
N GLY A 178 -1.30 -20.59 0.86
CA GLY A 178 0.05 -21.05 1.22
C GLY A 178 0.64 -22.10 0.28
N ASP A 179 -0.18 -22.78 -0.53
CA ASP A 179 0.27 -23.80 -1.47
C ASP A 179 0.78 -23.16 -2.78
N LYS A 180 2.11 -23.08 -2.90
CA LYS A 180 2.78 -22.42 -4.04
C LYS A 180 2.48 -23.08 -5.38
N GLU A 181 2.34 -24.40 -5.42
CA GLU A 181 2.05 -25.11 -6.67
C GLU A 181 0.64 -24.83 -7.14
N ARG A 182 -0.31 -24.77 -6.20
CA ARG A 182 -1.70 -24.38 -6.50
C ARG A 182 -1.81 -22.93 -6.96
N VAL A 183 -1.10 -22.00 -6.31
CA VAL A 183 -1.10 -20.59 -6.72
C VAL A 183 -0.52 -20.45 -8.13
N ALA A 184 0.61 -21.12 -8.43
CA ALA A 184 1.18 -21.10 -9.77
C ALA A 184 0.20 -21.63 -10.83
N ALA A 185 -0.46 -22.76 -10.57
CA ALA A 185 -1.46 -23.32 -11.48
C ALA A 185 -2.69 -22.40 -11.66
N ALA A 186 -3.08 -21.64 -10.63
CA ALA A 186 -4.17 -20.67 -10.74
C ALA A 186 -3.81 -19.50 -11.67
N LEU A 187 -2.54 -19.07 -11.69
CA LEU A 187 -2.06 -18.00 -12.57
C LEU A 187 -1.91 -18.43 -14.04
N GLU A 188 -1.81 -19.74 -14.29
CA GLU A 188 -1.85 -20.32 -15.65
C GLU A 188 -3.29 -20.43 -16.21
N ASN A 189 -4.32 -20.26 -15.35
CA ASN A 189 -5.70 -20.29 -15.78
C ASN A 189 -6.13 -18.91 -16.30
N ASP A 190 -6.36 -18.82 -17.62
CA ASP A 190 -6.74 -17.56 -18.29
C ASP A 190 -7.97 -16.87 -17.69
N THR A 191 -8.93 -17.63 -17.16
CA THR A 191 -10.15 -17.04 -16.58
C THR A 191 -9.87 -16.35 -15.25
N LEU A 192 -9.13 -17.01 -14.35
CA LEU A 192 -8.71 -16.45 -13.07
C LEU A 192 -7.74 -15.28 -13.28
N LYS A 193 -6.79 -15.45 -14.20
CA LYS A 193 -5.87 -14.39 -14.58
C LYS A 193 -6.60 -13.15 -15.10
N GLY A 194 -7.61 -13.31 -15.95
CA GLY A 194 -8.41 -12.18 -16.45
C GLY A 194 -9.22 -11.46 -15.36
N VAL A 195 -9.58 -12.14 -14.27
CA VAL A 195 -10.20 -11.49 -13.09
C VAL A 195 -9.14 -10.75 -12.29
N LEU A 196 -7.98 -11.38 -12.04
CA LEU A 196 -6.87 -10.76 -11.31
C LEU A 196 -6.34 -9.51 -12.03
N ASP A 197 -6.14 -9.57 -13.34
CA ASP A 197 -5.66 -8.43 -14.13
C ASP A 197 -6.61 -7.22 -13.97
N LYS A 198 -7.94 -7.44 -14.03
CA LYS A 198 -8.94 -6.39 -13.80
C LYS A 198 -8.89 -5.81 -12.39
N MET A 199 -8.67 -6.65 -11.38
CA MET A 199 -8.52 -6.17 -10.00
C MET A 199 -7.27 -5.29 -9.84
N LEU A 200 -6.22 -5.59 -10.61
CA LEU A 200 -4.93 -4.90 -10.57
C LEU A 200 -4.84 -3.67 -11.48
N GLU A 201 -5.76 -3.48 -12.43
CA GLU A 201 -5.79 -2.31 -13.35
C GLU A 201 -5.79 -0.95 -12.64
N THR A 202 -6.33 -0.90 -11.43
CA THR A 202 -6.42 0.33 -10.62
C THR A 202 -5.19 0.60 -9.77
N CYS A 203 -4.23 -0.33 -9.73
CA CYS A 203 -2.98 -0.17 -8.99
C CYS A 203 -1.98 0.62 -9.83
N ALA A 204 -1.53 1.76 -9.32
CA ALA A 204 -0.49 2.60 -9.93
C ALA A 204 0.93 2.14 -9.56
#